data_AF-A0A4Q3SEE5-F1
#
_entry.id   AF-A0A4Q3SEE5-F1
#
_cell.length_a   1.000
_cell.length_b   1.000
_cell.length_c   1.000
_cell.angle_alpha   90.00
_cell.angle_beta   90.00
_cell.angle_gamma   90.00
#
_symmetry.space_group_name_H-M   'P 1'
#
loop_
_entity.id
_entity.type
_entity.pdbx_description
1 polymer ?
#
loop_
_entity_poly.entity_id
_entity_poly.type
_entity_poly.pdbx_seq_one_letter_code
_entity_poly.pdbx_strand_id
1 'polypeptide(L)'
;MKAGLKLLAVITLQLLFYPGGQAQSVKPKPTGKPIQLKKPGAASLAPLQQQFIDYRFGMFIHYNIPTYMNHDWADPEALPAIFNPQTVDCKQWAEAAKSANMSYGCLTTKHHSGFCIWDTKTTDYNVMNSPYKKDIVADYVKAFRESGLKVMLYYSILDTHHKLRPHQITKKHIEMVKAQITELLTRYGKIEALIIDGWDAPWSRISYTDIPFEEIYLLIKSLQPDCLVMDLNGAKYPGEGMYYTDIKTYEMGAGQRLAKESIVMPSLACLPIN
;
A
#
# COMPACT_ATOMS: atom_id res chain seq x y z
N MET A 1 6.38 31.50 -2.34
CA MET A 1 7.15 30.25 -2.44
C MET A 1 6.31 29.26 -3.22
N LYS A 2 6.77 28.83 -4.40
CA LYS A 2 6.08 27.80 -5.18
C LYS A 2 6.18 26.49 -4.40
N ALA A 3 5.06 25.96 -3.91
CA ALA A 3 5.00 24.60 -3.40
C ALA A 3 5.32 23.68 -4.57
N GLY A 4 6.60 23.32 -4.70
CA GLY A 4 7.04 22.32 -5.66
C GLY A 4 6.40 21.01 -5.26
N LEU A 5 5.61 20.44 -6.16
CA LEU A 5 5.09 19.08 -6.06
C LEU A 5 6.27 18.14 -5.78
N LYS A 6 6.43 17.69 -4.53
CA LYS A 6 7.28 16.54 -4.22
C LYS A 6 6.53 15.30 -4.70
N LEU A 7 6.50 15.09 -6.02
CA LEU A 7 6.12 13.82 -6.59
C LEU A 7 7.28 12.87 -6.29
N LEU A 8 7.20 12.16 -5.18
CA LEU A 8 8.10 11.04 -4.94
C LEU A 8 7.62 9.89 -5.82
N ALA A 9 8.04 9.91 -7.09
CA ALA A 9 7.97 8.72 -7.92
C ALA A 9 8.98 7.73 -7.34
N VAL A 10 8.52 6.53 -7.03
CA VAL A 10 9.34 5.40 -6.58
C VAL A 10 9.49 4.47 -7.77
N ILE A 11 10.73 4.16 -8.14
CA ILE A 11 11.07 3.18 -9.17
C ILE A 11 10.98 1.79 -8.55
N THR A 12 10.18 0.90 -9.13
CA THR A 12 10.15 -0.50 -8.70
C THR A 12 10.88 -1.38 -9.71
N LEU A 13 12.11 -1.83 -9.41
CA LEU A 13 12.81 -2.81 -10.24
C LEU A 13 12.55 -4.23 -9.73
N GLN A 14 11.86 -5.08 -10.51
CA GLN A 14 11.73 -6.51 -10.23
C GLN A 14 12.77 -7.33 -11.01
N LEU A 15 13.54 -8.16 -10.31
CA LEU A 15 14.47 -9.15 -10.90
C LEU A 15 14.00 -10.56 -10.54
N LEU A 16 13.99 -11.51 -11.49
CA LEU A 16 13.62 -12.93 -11.30
C LEU A 16 14.84 -13.85 -11.46
N PHE A 17 14.83 -15.03 -10.77
CA PHE A 17 15.07 -16.40 -11.29
C PHE A 17 14.77 -17.48 -10.21
N TYR A 18 14.47 -18.73 -10.61
CA TYR A 18 14.31 -19.98 -9.81
C TYR A 18 15.18 -21.08 -10.50
N PRO A 19 15.67 -22.19 -9.89
CA PRO A 19 15.87 -22.59 -8.47
C PRO A 19 17.32 -23.01 -8.11
N GLY A 20 17.59 -23.24 -6.80
CA GLY A 20 18.45 -24.35 -6.35
C GLY A 20 19.58 -24.01 -5.37
N GLY A 21 19.55 -24.60 -4.16
CA GLY A 21 20.71 -24.74 -3.28
C GLY A 21 20.64 -23.97 -1.96
N GLN A 22 20.78 -24.69 -0.85
CA GLN A 22 20.57 -24.20 0.52
C GLN A 22 21.70 -23.31 1.04
N ALA A 23 21.34 -22.27 1.79
CA ALA A 23 22.21 -21.64 2.77
C ALA A 23 21.45 -21.49 4.10
N GLN A 24 21.96 -22.13 5.15
CA GLN A 24 21.46 -21.95 6.51
C GLN A 24 21.94 -20.63 7.08
N SER A 25 21.01 -19.78 7.51
CA SER A 25 21.26 -18.73 8.50
C SER A 25 20.26 -18.89 9.63
N VAL A 26 20.74 -18.66 10.85
CA VAL A 26 19.96 -18.78 12.10
C VAL A 26 18.86 -17.73 12.08
N LYS A 27 17.61 -18.19 11.90
CA LYS A 27 16.41 -17.34 11.82
C LYS A 27 15.66 -17.33 13.14
N PRO A 28 15.09 -16.18 13.55
CA PRO A 28 14.13 -16.14 14.65
C PRO A 28 12.94 -17.05 14.33
N LYS A 29 12.44 -17.80 15.33
CA LYS A 29 11.24 -18.63 15.19
C LYS A 29 10.05 -17.73 14.78
N PRO A 30 9.44 -17.92 13.60
CA PRO A 30 8.27 -17.15 13.23
C PRO A 30 7.11 -17.52 14.17
N THR A 31 6.48 -16.51 14.76
CA THR A 31 5.30 -16.67 15.63
C THR A 31 4.00 -16.84 14.81
N GLY A 32 4.05 -16.61 13.49
CA GLY A 32 2.93 -16.77 12.56
C GLY A 32 3.11 -17.98 11.63
N LYS A 33 2.00 -18.61 11.22
CA LYS A 33 1.99 -19.62 10.15
C LYS A 33 1.96 -18.90 8.78
N PRO A 34 2.59 -19.46 7.72
CA PRO A 34 2.38 -18.97 6.35
C PRO A 34 0.89 -18.94 6.01
N ILE A 35 0.45 -18.01 5.17
CA ILE A 35 -0.95 -17.90 4.77
C ILE A 35 -1.42 -19.23 4.15
N GLN A 36 -2.45 -19.82 4.75
CA GLN A 36 -3.20 -20.96 4.22
C GLN A 36 -4.71 -20.64 4.10
N LEU A 37 -5.07 -19.36 4.06
CA LEU A 37 -6.47 -18.93 3.99
C LEU A 37 -6.93 -18.99 2.53
N LYS A 38 -7.78 -19.98 2.20
CA LYS A 38 -8.44 -20.09 0.89
C LYS A 38 -9.95 -19.91 1.05
N LYS A 39 -10.54 -19.06 0.21
CA LYS A 39 -11.99 -19.05 -0.07
C LYS A 39 -12.26 -19.92 -1.32
N PRO A 40 -13.32 -20.76 -1.34
CA PRO A 40 -13.72 -21.49 -2.55
C PRO A 40 -14.15 -20.51 -3.66
N GLY A 41 -13.63 -20.69 -4.88
CA GLY A 41 -14.07 -19.96 -6.09
C GLY A 41 -13.20 -18.78 -6.56
N ALA A 42 -12.14 -18.40 -5.84
CA ALA A 42 -11.15 -17.43 -6.32
C ALA A 42 -10.17 -18.10 -7.31
N ALA A 43 -9.55 -17.32 -8.20
CA ALA A 43 -8.37 -17.79 -8.91
C ALA A 43 -7.35 -18.33 -7.90
N SER A 44 -6.66 -19.42 -8.23
CA SER A 44 -5.58 -19.88 -7.36
C SER A 44 -4.53 -18.75 -7.25
N LEU A 45 -3.91 -18.63 -6.08
CA LEU A 45 -3.00 -17.51 -5.80
C LEU A 45 -1.82 -17.45 -6.80
N ALA A 46 -1.34 -18.60 -7.26
CA ALA A 46 -0.19 -18.69 -8.16
C ALA A 46 -0.38 -17.94 -9.51
N PRO A 47 -1.49 -18.12 -10.26
CA PRO A 47 -1.82 -17.29 -11.43
C PRO A 47 -1.82 -15.79 -11.16
N LEU A 48 -2.41 -15.33 -10.05
CA LEU A 48 -2.45 -13.91 -9.69
C LEU A 48 -1.04 -13.39 -9.38
N GLN A 49 -0.24 -14.18 -8.67
CA GLN A 49 1.17 -13.87 -8.41
C GLN A 49 1.97 -13.78 -9.71
N GLN A 50 1.79 -14.74 -10.63
CA GLN A 50 2.47 -14.74 -11.91
C GLN A 50 2.08 -13.51 -12.74
N GLN A 51 0.78 -13.20 -12.82
CA GLN A 51 0.29 -12.01 -13.51
C GLN A 51 0.92 -10.72 -12.94
N PHE A 52 1.00 -10.60 -11.61
CA PHE A 52 1.66 -9.47 -10.98
C PHE A 52 3.15 -9.38 -11.32
N ILE A 53 3.84 -10.52 -11.32
CA ILE A 53 5.25 -10.59 -11.71
C ILE A 53 5.45 -10.17 -13.17
N ASP A 54 4.50 -10.48 -14.05
CA ASP A 54 4.54 -10.07 -15.46
C ASP A 54 4.24 -8.58 -15.66
N TYR A 55 3.71 -7.89 -14.66
CA TYR A 55 3.62 -6.43 -14.68
C TYR A 55 5.00 -5.76 -14.60
N ARG A 56 5.99 -6.37 -13.92
CA ARG A 56 7.41 -5.95 -13.82
C ARG A 56 7.68 -4.62 -13.14
N PHE A 57 7.17 -3.52 -13.70
CA PHE A 57 7.57 -2.16 -13.37
C PHE A 57 6.36 -1.23 -13.23
N GLY A 58 6.33 -0.47 -12.15
CA GLY A 58 5.23 0.44 -11.85
C GLY A 58 5.67 1.70 -11.11
N MET A 59 4.74 2.66 -11.03
CA MET A 59 4.89 3.93 -10.32
C MET A 59 4.28 3.82 -8.93
N PHE A 60 5.05 4.10 -7.87
CA PHE A 60 4.46 4.41 -6.57
C PHE A 60 4.34 5.93 -6.41
N ILE A 61 3.18 6.40 -5.96
CA ILE A 61 2.86 7.82 -5.77
C ILE A 61 2.56 8.04 -4.29
N HIS A 62 3.53 8.61 -3.57
CA HIS A 62 3.32 9.14 -2.23
C HIS A 62 2.83 10.59 -2.33
N TYR A 63 1.51 10.76 -2.23
CA TYR A 63 0.86 12.06 -2.32
C TYR A 63 -0.27 12.16 -1.30
N ASN A 64 -0.07 12.96 -0.25
CA ASN A 64 -1.01 13.10 0.87
C ASN A 64 -0.74 14.42 1.62
N ILE A 65 -1.39 14.68 2.77
CA ILE A 65 -1.19 15.91 3.56
C ILE A 65 0.27 16.22 3.95
N PRO A 66 1.17 15.25 4.20
CA PRO A 66 2.58 15.56 4.48
C PRO A 66 3.30 16.25 3.32
N THR A 67 2.80 16.16 2.08
CA THR A 67 3.35 16.89 0.92
C THR A 67 3.39 18.40 1.13
N TYR A 68 2.52 18.93 2.01
CA TYR A 68 2.40 20.36 2.32
C TYR A 68 3.07 20.74 3.65
N MET A 69 3.87 19.84 4.22
CA MET A 69 4.55 20.02 5.51
C MET A 69 6.06 19.86 5.36
N ASN A 70 6.80 20.46 6.29
CA ASN A 70 8.27 20.39 6.34
C ASN A 70 8.79 19.31 7.30
N HIS A 71 7.99 18.28 7.56
CA HIS A 71 8.35 17.17 8.46
C HIS A 71 7.99 15.83 7.83
N ASP A 72 8.86 14.83 8.02
CA ASP A 72 8.65 13.47 7.49
C ASP A 72 7.43 12.79 8.13
N TRP A 73 7.12 13.17 9.37
CA TRP A 73 5.91 12.79 10.08
C TRP A 73 5.05 14.03 10.27
N ALA A 74 3.86 14.01 9.66
CA ALA A 74 2.89 15.08 9.84
C ALA A 74 2.47 15.20 11.31
N ASP A 75 2.21 16.43 11.73
CA ASP A 75 1.52 16.71 12.99
C ASP A 75 0.17 15.96 12.98
N PRO A 76 -0.10 15.07 13.96
CA PRO A 76 -1.38 14.38 14.07
C PRO A 76 -2.60 15.31 14.13
N GLU A 77 -2.41 16.55 14.60
CA GLU A 77 -3.46 17.56 14.74
C GLU A 77 -3.47 18.57 13.59
N ALA A 78 -2.71 18.31 12.53
CA ALA A 78 -2.74 19.11 11.31
C ALA A 78 -4.18 19.29 10.81
N LEU A 79 -4.53 20.51 10.40
CA LEU A 79 -5.87 20.79 9.88
C LEU A 79 -5.98 20.33 8.43
N PRO A 80 -7.13 19.76 7.99
CA PRO A 80 -7.41 19.48 6.57
C PRO A 80 -7.16 20.67 5.64
N ALA A 81 -7.27 21.89 6.16
CA ALA A 81 -6.99 23.14 5.45
C ALA A 81 -5.58 23.23 4.84
N ILE A 82 -4.62 22.49 5.39
CA ILE A 82 -3.23 22.44 4.89
C ILE A 82 -3.17 21.73 3.52
N PHE A 83 -4.05 20.76 3.27
CA PHE A 83 -4.11 20.08 1.99
C PHE A 83 -4.77 20.95 0.91
N ASN A 84 -3.97 21.71 0.16
CA ASN A 84 -4.50 22.65 -0.84
C ASN A 84 -3.75 22.59 -2.19
N PRO A 85 -3.85 21.46 -2.92
CA PRO A 85 -3.30 21.37 -4.26
C PRO A 85 -3.87 22.41 -5.22
N GLN A 86 -2.96 23.05 -5.95
CA GLN A 86 -3.30 24.00 -7.02
C GLN A 86 -3.28 23.35 -8.41
N THR A 87 -2.47 22.29 -8.60
CA THR A 87 -2.13 21.75 -9.92
C THR A 87 -2.11 20.22 -9.95
N VAL A 88 -2.95 19.55 -9.16
CA VAL A 88 -3.07 18.09 -9.25
C VAL A 88 -3.70 17.73 -10.59
N ASP A 89 -2.99 16.90 -11.36
CA ASP A 89 -3.45 16.34 -12.62
C ASP A 89 -3.02 14.87 -12.69
N CYS A 90 -3.97 13.97 -12.44
CA CYS A 90 -3.71 12.53 -12.49
C CYS A 90 -3.50 12.00 -13.92
N LYS A 91 -3.93 12.73 -14.96
CA LYS A 91 -3.61 12.37 -16.35
C LYS A 91 -2.13 12.57 -16.61
N GLN A 92 -1.58 13.68 -16.14
CA GLN A 92 -0.14 13.94 -16.22
C GLN A 92 0.66 12.85 -15.49
N TRP A 93 0.19 12.34 -14.34
CA TRP A 93 0.83 11.20 -13.66
C TRP A 93 0.79 9.91 -14.50
N ALA A 94 -0.35 9.62 -15.13
CA ALA A 94 -0.51 8.45 -15.99
C ALA A 94 0.35 8.54 -17.26
N GLU A 95 0.42 9.72 -17.88
CA GLU A 95 1.29 10.02 -19.01
C GLU A 95 2.77 9.82 -18.66
N ALA A 96 3.19 10.31 -17.48
CA ALA A 96 4.54 10.09 -16.98
C ALA A 96 4.84 8.60 -16.81
N ALA A 97 3.93 7.84 -16.18
CA ALA A 97 4.09 6.38 -16.02
C ALA A 97 4.18 5.66 -17.37
N LYS A 98 3.34 6.02 -18.34
CA LYS A 98 3.37 5.46 -19.69
C LYS A 98 4.67 5.78 -20.42
N SER A 99 5.14 7.03 -20.32
CA SER A 99 6.41 7.45 -20.94
C SER A 99 7.62 6.67 -20.40
N ALA A 100 7.52 6.21 -19.14
CA ALA A 100 8.52 5.37 -18.49
C ALA A 100 8.33 3.86 -18.72
N ASN A 101 7.39 3.44 -19.59
CA ASN A 101 7.02 2.03 -19.82
C ASN A 101 6.60 1.27 -18.54
N MET A 102 6.01 1.98 -17.58
CA MET A 102 5.40 1.35 -16.42
C MET A 102 4.06 0.71 -16.81
N SER A 103 3.70 -0.39 -16.15
CA SER A 103 2.46 -1.14 -16.41
C SER A 103 1.37 -0.89 -15.35
N TYR A 104 1.74 -0.34 -14.18
CA TYR A 104 0.83 -0.06 -13.09
C TYR A 104 1.20 1.20 -12.31
N GLY A 105 0.23 1.74 -11.56
CA GLY A 105 0.45 2.71 -10.49
C GLY A 105 0.02 2.16 -9.13
N CYS A 106 0.58 2.72 -8.05
CA CYS A 106 0.12 2.56 -6.68
C CYS A 106 0.03 3.93 -6.01
N LEU A 107 -1.16 4.32 -5.53
CA LEU A 107 -1.41 5.62 -4.89
C LEU A 107 -1.65 5.48 -3.39
N THR A 108 -1.01 6.33 -2.58
CA THR A 108 -1.28 6.45 -1.14
C THR A 108 -2.65 7.05 -0.85
N THR A 109 -3.68 6.21 -0.68
CA THR A 109 -5.04 6.66 -0.33
C THR A 109 -5.12 7.26 1.07
N LYS A 110 -4.41 6.64 2.02
CA LYS A 110 -4.20 7.11 3.39
C LYS A 110 -2.77 6.76 3.79
N HIS A 111 -1.98 7.77 4.18
CA HIS A 111 -0.66 7.57 4.78
C HIS A 111 -0.75 7.55 6.32
N HIS A 112 0.38 7.41 7.03
CA HIS A 112 0.41 7.33 8.50
C HIS A 112 -0.25 8.51 9.21
N SER A 113 -0.31 9.68 8.57
CA SER A 113 -1.01 10.86 9.08
C SER A 113 -2.51 10.65 9.30
N GLY A 114 -3.13 9.63 8.69
CA GLY A 114 -4.57 9.37 8.79
C GLY A 114 -5.44 10.15 7.81
N PHE A 115 -4.88 11.15 7.12
CA PHE A 115 -5.63 11.94 6.14
C PHE A 115 -5.99 11.12 4.89
N CYS A 116 -7.29 11.07 4.60
CA CYS A 116 -7.84 10.31 3.50
C CYS A 116 -7.99 11.21 2.25
N ILE A 117 -7.35 10.84 1.13
CA ILE A 117 -7.43 11.62 -0.13
C ILE A 117 -8.64 11.27 -1.01
N TRP A 118 -9.67 10.65 -0.43
CA TRP A 118 -10.94 10.32 -1.08
C TRP A 118 -12.14 10.78 -0.25
N ASP A 119 -13.34 10.78 -0.83
CA ASP A 119 -14.58 11.13 -0.12
C ASP A 119 -15.04 9.97 0.78
N THR A 120 -14.34 9.75 1.89
CA THR A 120 -14.71 8.76 2.91
C THR A 120 -15.82 9.26 3.82
N LYS A 121 -16.68 8.34 4.29
CA LYS A 121 -17.71 8.65 5.29
C LYS A 121 -17.30 8.28 6.72
N THR A 122 -16.09 7.76 6.92
CA THR A 122 -15.67 7.24 8.23
C THR A 122 -15.03 8.29 9.13
N THR A 123 -14.61 9.43 8.58
CA THR A 123 -13.93 10.51 9.31
C THR A 123 -14.06 11.82 8.56
N ASP A 124 -14.10 12.94 9.27
CA ASP A 124 -13.99 14.28 8.69
C ASP A 124 -12.54 14.64 8.30
N TYR A 125 -11.56 13.83 8.69
CA TYR A 125 -10.16 14.05 8.33
C TYR A 125 -9.83 13.54 6.92
N ASN A 126 -10.47 14.17 5.93
CA ASN A 126 -10.39 13.79 4.52
C ASN A 126 -10.40 15.00 3.57
N VAL A 127 -10.12 14.73 2.30
CA VAL A 127 -10.00 15.75 1.23
C VAL A 127 -11.24 16.63 1.04
N MET A 128 -12.43 16.16 1.36
CA MET A 128 -13.68 16.94 1.23
C MET A 128 -13.77 18.08 2.25
N ASN A 129 -13.03 17.99 3.34
CA ASN A 129 -12.90 19.04 4.35
C ASN A 129 -11.65 19.91 4.17
N SER A 130 -10.90 19.71 3.09
CA SER A 130 -9.83 20.60 2.64
C SER A 130 -10.34 21.66 1.64
N PRO A 131 -9.55 22.68 1.27
CA PRO A 131 -9.88 23.58 0.17
C PRO A 131 -10.03 22.90 -1.20
N TYR A 132 -9.41 21.73 -1.41
CA TYR A 132 -9.42 21.05 -2.71
C TYR A 132 -10.75 20.38 -3.04
N LYS A 133 -11.39 19.73 -2.06
CA LYS A 133 -12.75 19.14 -2.13
C LYS A 133 -13.04 18.22 -3.33
N LYS A 134 -12.03 17.50 -3.82
CA LYS A 134 -12.21 16.51 -4.89
C LYS A 134 -11.55 15.19 -4.51
N ASP A 135 -12.17 14.11 -4.95
CA ASP A 135 -11.71 12.74 -4.72
C ASP A 135 -10.54 12.40 -5.64
N ILE A 136 -9.32 12.40 -5.08
CA ILE A 136 -8.09 12.16 -5.84
C ILE A 136 -7.96 10.69 -6.23
N VAL A 137 -8.50 9.78 -5.41
CA VAL A 137 -8.47 8.35 -5.72
C VAL A 137 -9.32 8.07 -6.95
N ALA A 138 -10.49 8.72 -7.08
CA ALA A 138 -11.32 8.63 -8.27
C ALA A 138 -10.60 9.16 -9.53
N ASP A 139 -9.99 10.34 -9.44
CA ASP A 139 -9.27 10.96 -10.56
C ASP A 139 -8.07 10.10 -11.01
N TYR A 140 -7.32 9.56 -10.05
CA TYR A 140 -6.19 8.65 -10.29
C TYR A 140 -6.64 7.35 -10.97
N VAL A 141 -7.64 6.68 -10.39
CA VAL A 141 -8.17 5.41 -10.92
C VAL A 141 -8.64 5.59 -12.36
N LYS A 142 -9.35 6.69 -12.64
CA LYS A 142 -9.84 7.02 -13.98
C LYS A 142 -8.67 7.22 -14.95
N ALA A 143 -7.74 8.12 -14.62
CA ALA A 143 -6.63 8.47 -15.50
C ALA A 143 -5.71 7.27 -15.83
N PHE A 144 -5.39 6.45 -14.82
CA PHE A 144 -4.53 5.28 -15.01
C PHE A 144 -5.21 4.22 -15.88
N ARG A 145 -6.50 3.94 -15.65
CA ARG A 145 -7.25 2.99 -16.48
C ARG A 145 -7.43 3.46 -17.92
N GLU A 146 -7.75 4.74 -18.14
CA GLU A 146 -7.85 5.33 -19.49
C GLU A 146 -6.53 5.23 -20.25
N SER A 147 -5.39 5.21 -19.54
CA SER A 147 -4.06 5.03 -20.11
C SER A 147 -3.64 3.56 -20.28
N GLY A 148 -4.52 2.61 -19.94
CA GLY A 148 -4.24 1.17 -19.97
C GLY A 148 -3.30 0.68 -18.86
N LEU A 149 -3.09 1.49 -17.82
CA LEU A 149 -2.30 1.12 -16.64
C LEU A 149 -3.17 0.37 -15.64
N LYS A 150 -2.56 -0.60 -14.97
CA LYS A 150 -3.17 -1.27 -13.82
C LYS A 150 -3.19 -0.36 -12.60
N VAL A 151 -4.19 -0.56 -11.75
CA VAL A 151 -4.43 0.27 -10.57
C VAL A 151 -4.20 -0.55 -9.31
N MET A 152 -3.25 -0.09 -8.50
CA MET A 152 -3.04 -0.53 -7.13
C MET A 152 -3.27 0.65 -6.18
N LEU A 153 -3.58 0.33 -4.93
CA LEU A 153 -3.78 1.32 -3.87
C LEU A 153 -2.88 0.99 -2.68
N TYR A 154 -2.42 2.01 -1.99
CA TYR A 154 -1.77 1.90 -0.70
C TYR A 154 -2.69 2.38 0.41
N TYR A 155 -2.64 1.72 1.55
CA TYR A 155 -3.39 2.08 2.75
C TYR A 155 -2.57 1.83 4.01
N SER A 156 -2.43 2.84 4.87
CA SER A 156 -1.77 2.65 6.15
C SER A 156 -2.72 2.21 7.27
N ILE A 157 -2.29 1.17 8.00
CA ILE A 157 -2.88 0.74 9.27
C ILE A 157 -2.51 1.71 10.40
N LEU A 158 -1.28 2.22 10.41
CA LEU A 158 -0.92 3.30 11.32
C LEU A 158 -1.71 4.55 10.94
N ASP A 159 -2.34 5.14 11.94
CA ASP A 159 -3.10 6.37 11.81
C ASP A 159 -2.80 7.24 13.03
N THR A 160 -1.97 8.25 12.85
CA THR A 160 -1.52 9.10 13.95
C THR A 160 -2.63 10.04 14.43
N HIS A 161 -3.50 10.50 13.54
CA HIS A 161 -4.64 11.37 13.84
C HIS A 161 -5.68 10.63 14.70
N HIS A 162 -6.13 9.45 14.25
CA HIS A 162 -7.10 8.63 14.99
C HIS A 162 -6.47 7.77 16.09
N LYS A 163 -5.16 7.92 16.33
CA LYS A 163 -4.41 7.22 17.38
C LYS A 163 -4.51 5.69 17.29
N LEU A 164 -4.46 5.14 16.07
CA LEU A 164 -4.27 3.71 15.86
C LEU A 164 -2.82 3.38 16.20
N ARG A 165 -2.57 3.15 17.49
CA ARG A 165 -1.26 2.88 18.08
C ARG A 165 -1.37 1.73 19.09
N PRO A 166 -0.24 1.10 19.47
CA PRO A 166 -0.24 0.01 20.44
C PRO A 166 -0.99 0.40 21.72
N HIS A 167 -1.79 -0.52 22.25
CA HIS A 167 -2.60 -0.33 23.47
C HIS A 167 -3.71 0.73 23.39
N GLN A 168 -3.94 1.35 22.22
CA GLN A 168 -5.01 2.35 22.00
C GLN A 168 -6.02 1.91 20.94
N ILE A 169 -5.79 0.76 20.30
CA ILE A 169 -6.69 0.22 19.28
C ILE A 169 -7.96 -0.30 19.93
N THR A 170 -9.11 0.14 19.41
CA THR A 170 -10.44 -0.23 19.88
C THR A 170 -11.20 -0.94 18.77
N LYS A 171 -12.31 -1.59 19.11
CA LYS A 171 -13.23 -2.14 18.10
C LYS A 171 -13.68 -1.10 17.08
N LYS A 172 -13.91 0.16 17.49
CA LYS A 172 -14.28 1.24 16.56
C LYS A 172 -13.18 1.53 15.53
N HIS A 173 -11.90 1.42 15.92
CA HIS A 173 -10.79 1.57 14.98
C HIS A 173 -10.77 0.43 13.95
N ILE A 174 -11.00 -0.80 14.39
CA ILE A 174 -11.08 -1.96 13.48
C ILE A 174 -12.25 -1.81 12.50
N GLU A 175 -13.43 -1.39 12.97
CA GLU A 175 -14.58 -1.12 12.11
C GLU A 175 -14.33 0.04 11.14
N MET A 176 -13.63 1.09 11.56
CA MET A 176 -13.22 2.18 10.68
C MET A 176 -12.29 1.68 9.57
N VAL A 177 -11.27 0.88 9.91
CA VAL A 177 -10.36 0.27 8.92
C VAL A 177 -11.12 -0.61 7.92
N LYS A 178 -12.03 -1.46 8.41
CA LYS A 178 -12.88 -2.32 7.56
C LYS A 178 -13.78 -1.49 6.64
N ALA A 179 -14.38 -0.42 7.16
CA ALA A 179 -15.22 0.48 6.38
C ALA A 179 -14.42 1.22 5.30
N GLN A 180 -13.24 1.76 5.63
CA GLN A 180 -12.36 2.44 4.67
C GLN A 180 -11.90 1.50 3.55
N ILE A 181 -11.45 0.28 3.89
CA ILE A 181 -11.08 -0.74 2.90
C ILE A 181 -12.29 -1.13 2.04
N THR A 182 -13.48 -1.23 2.64
CA THR A 182 -14.71 -1.53 1.89
C THR A 182 -15.02 -0.44 0.88
N GLU A 183 -14.94 0.83 1.26
CA GLU A 183 -15.13 1.95 0.32
C GLU A 183 -14.15 1.88 -0.85
N LEU A 184 -12.86 1.68 -0.57
CA LEU A 184 -11.80 1.61 -1.59
C LEU A 184 -12.00 0.44 -2.56
N LEU A 185 -12.46 -0.71 -2.07
CA LEU A 185 -12.63 -1.92 -2.89
C LEU A 185 -14.03 -2.06 -3.51
N THR A 186 -14.97 -1.16 -3.24
CA THR A 186 -16.32 -1.22 -3.84
C THR A 186 -16.63 -0.03 -4.74
N ARG A 187 -16.07 1.16 -4.45
CA ARG A 187 -16.41 2.40 -5.19
C ARG A 187 -15.50 2.70 -6.37
N TYR A 188 -14.30 2.11 -6.40
CA TYR A 188 -13.27 2.45 -7.38
C TYR A 188 -13.05 1.36 -8.42
N GLY A 189 -13.93 0.37 -8.57
CA GLY A 189 -13.79 -0.74 -9.54
C GLY A 189 -12.64 -1.71 -9.20
N LYS A 190 -12.15 -2.47 -10.19
CA LYS A 190 -11.12 -3.51 -9.98
C LYS A 190 -9.78 -2.93 -9.50
N ILE A 191 -9.30 -3.37 -8.34
CA ILE A 191 -7.99 -3.05 -7.79
C ILE A 191 -7.10 -4.30 -7.92
N GLU A 192 -5.93 -4.17 -8.55
CA GLU A 192 -5.03 -5.33 -8.73
C GLU A 192 -4.34 -5.72 -7.43
N ALA A 193 -3.97 -4.73 -6.61
CA ALA A 193 -3.36 -4.96 -5.31
C ALA A 193 -3.66 -3.83 -4.33
N LEU A 194 -3.78 -4.21 -3.05
CA LEU A 194 -3.79 -3.30 -1.91
C LEU A 194 -2.49 -3.50 -1.13
N ILE A 195 -1.63 -2.47 -1.11
CA ILE A 195 -0.39 -2.45 -0.33
C ILE A 195 -0.68 -1.82 1.02
N ILE A 196 -0.51 -2.60 2.08
CA ILE A 196 -0.70 -2.19 3.47
C ILE A 196 0.66 -1.83 4.08
N ASP A 197 0.63 -0.90 5.03
CA ASP A 197 1.83 -0.44 5.72
C ASP A 197 1.53 0.00 7.15
N GLY A 198 2.57 0.03 7.98
CA GLY A 198 2.46 0.27 9.42
C GLY A 198 1.85 -0.91 10.17
N TRP A 199 1.62 -2.05 9.51
CA TRP A 199 1.18 -3.27 10.16
C TRP A 199 2.38 -4.13 10.53
N ASP A 200 2.51 -4.41 11.83
CA ASP A 200 3.58 -5.19 12.43
C ASP A 200 5.01 -4.68 12.13
N ALA A 201 5.13 -3.44 11.64
CA ALA A 201 6.41 -2.77 11.45
C ALA A 201 7.06 -2.47 12.82
N PRO A 202 8.40 -2.56 12.96
CA PRO A 202 9.08 -2.32 14.24
C PRO A 202 8.80 -0.94 14.87
N TRP A 203 8.56 0.07 14.04
CA TRP A 203 8.28 1.45 14.45
C TRP A 203 6.80 1.70 14.77
N SER A 204 5.86 0.98 14.14
CA SER A 204 4.42 1.13 14.45
C SER A 204 4.02 0.30 15.67
N ARG A 205 4.61 -0.89 15.81
CA ARG A 205 4.34 -1.89 16.85
C ARG A 205 2.87 -2.34 16.91
N ILE A 206 2.10 -2.13 15.84
CA ILE A 206 0.71 -2.58 15.73
C ILE A 206 0.74 -4.03 15.24
N SER A 207 0.43 -5.00 16.10
CA SER A 207 0.50 -6.41 15.71
C SER A 207 -0.68 -6.84 14.82
N TYR A 208 -0.53 -8.00 14.15
CA TYR A 208 -1.63 -8.69 13.46
C TYR A 208 -2.75 -9.20 14.38
N THR A 209 -2.60 -9.04 15.70
CA THR A 209 -3.66 -9.30 16.68
C THR A 209 -4.37 -8.02 17.14
N ASP A 210 -3.68 -6.88 17.15
CA ASP A 210 -4.30 -5.60 17.53
C ASP A 210 -5.32 -5.15 16.49
N ILE A 211 -4.94 -5.27 15.20
CA ILE A 211 -5.88 -5.26 14.09
C ILE A 211 -5.80 -6.68 13.50
N PRO A 212 -6.86 -7.50 13.59
CA PRO A 212 -6.79 -8.91 13.20
C PRO A 212 -6.53 -9.11 11.70
N PHE A 213 -5.38 -9.70 11.35
CA PHE A 213 -5.02 -9.93 9.94
C PHE A 213 -6.05 -10.73 9.18
N GLU A 214 -6.49 -11.85 9.77
CA GLU A 214 -7.43 -12.76 9.14
C GLU A 214 -8.76 -12.06 8.78
N GLU A 215 -9.27 -11.20 9.67
CA GLU A 215 -10.50 -10.45 9.39
C GLU A 215 -10.36 -9.50 8.19
N ILE A 216 -9.27 -8.73 8.16
CA ILE A 216 -9.04 -7.75 7.08
C ILE A 216 -8.74 -8.48 5.77
N TYR A 217 -7.90 -9.52 5.79
CA TYR A 217 -7.56 -10.31 4.62
C TYR A 217 -8.81 -10.98 4.03
N LEU A 218 -9.64 -11.64 4.86
CA LEU A 218 -10.88 -12.26 4.42
C LEU A 218 -11.90 -11.23 3.92
N LEU A 219 -11.97 -10.05 4.53
CA LEU A 219 -12.79 -8.94 4.02
C LEU A 219 -12.35 -8.55 2.60
N ILE A 220 -11.05 -8.28 2.39
CA ILE A 220 -10.51 -7.91 1.08
C ILE A 220 -10.84 -8.99 0.04
N LYS A 221 -10.57 -10.26 0.35
CA LYS A 221 -10.87 -11.39 -0.54
C LYS A 221 -12.37 -11.62 -0.75
N SER A 222 -13.22 -11.19 0.18
CA SER A 222 -14.67 -11.24 0.00
C SER A 222 -15.18 -10.18 -0.97
N LEU A 223 -14.56 -8.99 -0.97
CA LEU A 223 -14.93 -7.85 -1.80
C LEU A 223 -14.33 -7.96 -3.21
N GLN A 224 -13.03 -8.30 -3.30
CA GLN A 224 -12.31 -8.52 -4.55
C GLN A 224 -11.39 -9.75 -4.40
N PRO A 225 -11.86 -10.95 -4.77
CA PRO A 225 -11.10 -12.20 -4.64
C PRO A 225 -9.73 -12.17 -5.32
N ASP A 226 -9.62 -11.43 -6.42
CA ASP A 226 -8.40 -11.34 -7.23
C ASP A 226 -7.45 -10.20 -6.79
N CYS A 227 -7.87 -9.35 -5.84
CA CYS A 227 -7.00 -8.28 -5.32
C CYS A 227 -5.89 -8.89 -4.46
N LEU A 228 -4.63 -8.72 -4.86
CA LEU A 228 -3.49 -9.14 -4.06
C LEU A 228 -3.38 -8.28 -2.80
N VAL A 229 -3.17 -8.91 -1.64
CA VAL A 229 -2.92 -8.20 -0.39
C VAL A 229 -1.41 -8.20 -0.15
N MET A 230 -0.82 -7.03 -0.11
CA MET A 230 0.61 -6.87 0.16
C MET A 230 0.80 -6.14 1.48
N ASP A 231 1.87 -6.46 2.20
CA ASP A 231 2.29 -5.70 3.37
C ASP A 231 3.78 -5.40 3.28
N LEU A 232 4.19 -4.21 3.71
CA LEU A 232 5.58 -3.73 3.72
C LEU A 232 6.40 -4.38 4.86
N ASN A 233 6.24 -5.70 5.01
CA ASN A 233 6.80 -6.53 6.07
C ASN A 233 7.92 -7.48 5.57
N GLY A 234 8.32 -7.39 4.30
CA GLY A 234 9.10 -8.42 3.62
C GLY A 234 10.43 -8.73 4.28
N ALA A 235 11.07 -7.74 4.91
CA ALA A 235 12.31 -7.89 5.66
C ALA A 235 12.16 -8.51 7.07
N LYS A 236 10.94 -8.51 7.64
CA LYS A 236 10.68 -9.01 9.00
C LYS A 236 10.54 -10.53 9.05
N TYR A 237 9.94 -11.11 8.02
CA TYR A 237 9.62 -12.55 7.97
C TYR A 237 10.60 -13.32 7.08
N PRO A 238 10.81 -14.63 7.33
CA PRO A 238 11.63 -15.48 6.48
C PRO A 238 11.30 -15.30 5.00
N GLY A 239 12.33 -15.24 4.14
CA GLY A 239 12.17 -15.08 2.70
C GLY A 239 11.46 -16.27 2.06
N GLU A 240 11.58 -17.46 2.65
CA GLU A 240 10.87 -18.67 2.27
C GLU A 240 9.47 -18.64 2.88
N GLY A 241 8.48 -18.33 2.05
CA GLY A 241 7.07 -18.40 2.42
C GLY A 241 6.36 -17.05 2.48
N MET A 242 5.04 -17.12 2.33
CA MET A 242 4.15 -15.96 2.33
C MET A 242 3.54 -15.77 3.72
N TYR A 243 4.10 -14.84 4.49
CA TYR A 243 3.62 -14.49 5.83
C TYR A 243 2.90 -13.15 5.76
N TYR A 244 1.60 -13.16 6.04
CA TYR A 244 0.76 -11.96 6.07
C TYR A 244 0.78 -11.13 4.78
N THR A 245 1.07 -11.77 3.64
CA THR A 245 1.11 -11.13 2.33
C THR A 245 0.94 -12.16 1.21
N ASP A 246 0.38 -11.74 0.07
CA ASP A 246 0.32 -12.50 -1.18
C ASP A 246 1.59 -12.30 -2.03
N ILE A 247 2.30 -11.18 -1.85
CA ILE A 247 3.54 -10.81 -2.54
C ILE A 247 4.51 -10.20 -1.51
N LYS A 248 5.74 -10.70 -1.44
CA LYS A 248 6.74 -10.16 -0.52
C LYS A 248 7.09 -8.72 -0.92
N THR A 249 6.91 -7.77 -0.02
CA THR A 249 7.18 -6.36 -0.34
C THR A 249 8.31 -5.81 0.50
N TYR A 250 9.26 -5.17 -0.16
CA TYR A 250 10.48 -4.63 0.44
C TYR A 250 10.58 -3.13 0.19
N GLU A 251 10.89 -2.40 1.25
CA GLU A 251 11.06 -0.94 1.21
C GLU A 251 12.54 -0.56 1.19
N MET A 252 13.09 -0.38 0.00
CA MET A 252 14.52 -0.07 -0.17
C MET A 252 14.85 1.33 0.38
N GLY A 253 13.89 2.26 0.36
CA GLY A 253 14.02 3.57 1.00
C GLY A 253 14.28 3.47 2.50
N ALA A 254 13.66 2.50 3.18
CA ALA A 254 13.86 2.22 4.60
C ALA A 254 15.10 1.35 4.89
N GLY A 255 16.04 1.24 3.95
CA GLY A 255 17.27 0.47 4.11
C GLY A 255 17.11 -1.03 3.95
N GLN A 256 15.92 -1.52 3.59
CA GLN A 256 15.76 -2.93 3.22
C GLN A 256 16.58 -3.17 1.94
N ARG A 257 17.29 -4.30 1.88
CA ARG A 257 18.12 -4.66 0.73
C ARG A 257 17.85 -6.11 0.40
N LEU A 258 17.71 -6.40 -0.89
CA LEU A 258 17.61 -7.74 -1.41
C LEU A 258 18.87 -8.06 -2.21
N ALA A 259 19.60 -9.08 -1.77
CA ALA A 259 20.55 -9.74 -2.65
C ALA A 259 19.75 -10.52 -3.70
N LYS A 260 20.19 -10.50 -4.96
CA LYS A 260 19.47 -11.15 -6.05
C LYS A 260 19.27 -12.65 -5.77
N GLU A 261 20.24 -13.25 -5.10
CA GLU A 261 20.31 -14.68 -4.77
C GLU A 261 19.37 -15.08 -3.63
N SER A 262 18.83 -14.11 -2.87
CA SER A 262 17.93 -14.38 -1.74
C SER A 262 16.43 -14.24 -2.09
N ILE A 263 16.10 -13.82 -3.31
CA ILE A 263 14.72 -13.67 -3.77
C ILE A 263 14.19 -15.02 -4.26
N VAL A 264 13.43 -15.69 -3.40
CA VAL A 264 12.88 -17.04 -3.68
C VAL A 264 11.35 -17.08 -3.79
N MET A 265 10.68 -15.93 -3.60
CA MET A 265 9.23 -15.79 -3.69
C MET A 265 8.86 -14.59 -4.58
N PRO A 266 7.66 -14.55 -5.18
CA PRO A 266 7.13 -13.37 -5.84
C PRO A 266 7.24 -12.12 -4.95
N SER A 267 7.93 -11.09 -5.46
CA SER A 267 8.33 -9.94 -4.65
C SER A 267 8.18 -8.60 -5.38
N LEU A 268 7.94 -7.55 -4.61
CA LEU A 268 7.93 -6.14 -4.98
C LEU A 268 9.03 -5.42 -4.17
N ALA A 269 9.83 -4.56 -4.80
CA ALA A 269 10.78 -3.71 -4.10
C ALA A 269 10.55 -2.24 -4.46
N CYS A 270 10.24 -1.41 -3.47
CA CYS A 270 9.99 0.02 -3.63
C CYS A 270 11.30 0.79 -3.42
N LEU A 271 11.77 1.53 -4.44
CA LEU A 271 12.98 2.38 -4.37
C LEU A 271 12.64 3.87 -4.65
N PRO A 272 12.83 4.79 -3.68
CA PRO A 272 12.66 6.21 -3.94
C PRO A 272 13.70 6.72 -4.96
N ILE A 273 13.33 7.69 -5.77
CA ILE A 273 14.26 8.29 -6.76
C ILE A 273 15.28 9.24 -6.12
N ASN A 274 14.97 9.79 -4.94
CA ASN A 274 15.77 10.80 -4.23
C ASN A 274 16.01 10.42 -2.77
#